data_AF-A0A8C4KJX7-F1
#
_entry.id   AF-A0A8C4KJX7-F1
#
_cell.length_a   1.000
_cell.length_b   1.000
_cell.length_c   1.000
_cell.angle_alpha   90.00
_cell.angle_beta   90.00
_cell.angle_gamma   90.00
#
_symmetry.space_group_name_H-M   'P 1'
#
loop_
_entity.id
_entity.type
_entity.pdbx_description
1 polymer ?
#
loop_
_entity_poly.entity_id
_entity_poly.type
_entity_poly.pdbx_seq_one_letter_code
_entity_poly.pdbx_strand_id
1 'polypeptide(L)'
;KHQLPLSAQSAFGYVPPGRRNPPEVSYFHQEAKTGSVSTYDSIFKRPVGYNKYLHRCDREHAKNQGLNINDEETARPVAVLSSSDYGRRIKKPVEQLIRDHTRINHVQAEFYRKNGITCLLEKPSPSLDPC
;
A
#
# COMPACT_ATOMS: atom_id res chain seq x y z
N LYS A 1 -37.79 -19.77 18.49
CA LYS A 1 -36.67 -18.90 18.93
C LYS A 1 -37.23 -17.49 19.09
N HIS A 2 -37.33 -16.96 20.31
CA HIS A 2 -37.90 -15.62 20.56
C HIS A 2 -36.90 -14.55 20.10
N GLN A 3 -37.32 -13.67 19.18
CA GLN A 3 -36.56 -12.47 18.84
C GLN A 3 -36.99 -11.33 19.77
N LEU A 4 -36.02 -10.68 20.41
CA LEU A 4 -36.25 -9.48 21.21
C LEU A 4 -36.64 -8.30 20.30
N PRO A 5 -37.51 -7.40 20.77
CA PRO A 5 -37.91 -6.20 20.01
C PRO A 5 -36.69 -5.33 19.68
N LEU A 6 -36.75 -4.62 18.56
CA LEU A 6 -35.62 -3.88 17.97
C LEU A 6 -35.01 -2.84 18.94
N SER A 7 -35.82 -2.27 19.83
CA SER A 7 -35.40 -1.34 20.89
C SER A 7 -34.65 -2.00 22.05
N ALA A 8 -34.78 -3.31 22.25
CA ALA A 8 -34.08 -4.08 23.28
C ALA A 8 -32.81 -4.76 22.73
N GLN A 9 -32.52 -4.63 21.44
CA GLN A 9 -31.29 -5.13 20.84
C GLN A 9 -30.18 -4.10 21.10
N SER A 10 -29.11 -4.53 21.76
CA SER A 10 -27.92 -3.69 21.92
C SER A 10 -27.38 -3.29 20.55
N ALA A 11 -27.12 -2.00 20.34
CA ALA A 11 -26.51 -1.48 19.11
C ALA A 11 -25.16 -2.15 18.78
N PHE A 12 -24.50 -2.73 19.79
CA PHE A 12 -23.23 -3.45 19.67
C PHE A 12 -23.38 -4.98 19.70
N GLY A 13 -24.61 -5.51 19.83
CA GLY A 13 -24.88 -6.94 19.97
C GLY A 13 -25.17 -7.67 18.66
N TYR A 14 -25.31 -6.95 17.55
CA TYR A 14 -25.59 -7.57 16.25
C TYR A 14 -24.31 -8.18 15.65
N VAL A 15 -24.11 -9.48 15.91
CA VAL A 15 -23.13 -10.29 15.20
C VAL A 15 -23.84 -10.94 14.01
N PRO A 16 -23.54 -10.55 12.76
CA PRO A 16 -24.18 -11.16 11.61
C PRO A 16 -23.87 -12.67 11.57
N PRO A 17 -24.86 -13.52 11.24
CA PRO A 17 -24.70 -14.98 11.29
C PRO A 17 -23.68 -15.54 10.28
N GLY A 18 -23.15 -14.72 9.38
CA GLY A 18 -22.08 -15.07 8.46
C GLY A 18 -21.50 -13.84 7.76
N ARG A 19 -20.26 -13.96 7.27
CA ARG A 19 -19.64 -12.95 6.39
C ARG A 19 -20.27 -13.04 5.00
N ARG A 20 -21.00 -12.01 4.57
CA ARG A 20 -21.53 -11.86 3.19
C ARG A 20 -20.52 -11.22 2.23
N ASN A 21 -19.25 -11.18 2.59
CA ASN A 21 -18.23 -10.60 1.74
C ASN A 21 -17.92 -11.55 0.57
N PRO A 22 -17.48 -11.02 -0.58
CA PRO A 22 -17.07 -11.86 -1.69
C PRO A 22 -15.99 -12.87 -1.25
N PRO A 23 -16.00 -14.10 -1.78
CA PRO A 23 -15.09 -15.17 -1.37
C PRO A 23 -13.61 -14.78 -1.55
N GLU A 24 -13.26 -14.05 -2.60
CA GLU A 24 -11.91 -13.53 -2.86
C GLU A 24 -11.29 -12.75 -1.68
N VAL A 25 -12.16 -12.28 -0.78
CA VAL A 25 -11.84 -11.47 0.39
C VAL A 25 -11.61 -12.35 1.64
N SER A 26 -12.03 -13.61 1.64
CA SER A 26 -11.81 -14.51 2.77
C SER A 26 -10.46 -15.23 2.66
N TYR A 27 -9.69 -15.27 3.76
CA TYR A 27 -8.41 -16.01 3.85
C TYR A 27 -8.51 -17.46 3.36
N PHE A 28 -9.68 -18.09 3.53
CA PHE A 28 -9.93 -19.47 3.11
C PHE A 28 -10.41 -19.63 1.67
N HIS A 29 -10.75 -18.54 0.97
CA HIS A 29 -11.43 -18.58 -0.32
C HIS A 29 -10.69 -17.78 -1.41
N GLN A 30 -9.48 -17.31 -1.12
CA GLN A 30 -8.60 -16.76 -2.15
C GLN A 30 -8.11 -17.94 -3.00
N GLU A 31 -8.43 -17.93 -4.29
CA GLU A 31 -7.96 -18.95 -5.22
C GLU A 31 -6.43 -18.87 -5.32
N ALA A 32 -5.74 -19.94 -4.94
CA ALA A 32 -4.31 -20.06 -5.14
C ALA A 32 -4.04 -20.07 -6.65
N LYS A 33 -3.50 -18.97 -7.19
CA LYS A 33 -3.08 -18.86 -8.59
C LYS A 33 -1.75 -19.57 -8.83
N THR A 34 -1.57 -20.75 -8.28
CA THR A 34 -0.43 -21.60 -8.64
C THR A 34 -0.73 -22.11 -10.05
N GLY A 35 0.22 -21.94 -10.99
CA GLY A 35 0.09 -22.56 -12.32
C GLY A 35 -0.19 -24.05 -12.17
N SER A 36 -0.75 -24.70 -13.21
CA SER A 36 -1.14 -26.12 -13.20
C SER A 36 0.08 -27.04 -13.04
N VAL A 37 0.69 -27.06 -11.87
CA VAL A 37 1.71 -28.01 -11.47
C VAL A 37 0.95 -29.22 -10.98
N SER A 38 1.22 -30.39 -11.56
CA SER A 38 0.58 -31.61 -11.09
C SER A 38 0.95 -31.81 -9.61
N THR A 39 -0.04 -32.17 -8.79
CA THR A 39 0.21 -32.48 -7.36
C THR A 39 1.27 -33.55 -7.23
N TYR A 40 1.29 -34.52 -8.15
CA TYR A 40 2.33 -35.54 -8.25
C TYR A 40 3.73 -34.94 -8.44
N ASP A 41 3.94 -34.09 -9.44
CA ASP A 41 5.26 -33.49 -9.68
C ASP A 41 5.68 -32.59 -8.51
N SER A 42 4.74 -31.87 -7.90
CA SER A 42 5.02 -31.03 -6.73
C SER A 42 5.48 -31.83 -5.49
N ILE A 43 5.10 -33.10 -5.38
CA ILE A 43 5.47 -33.96 -4.24
C ILE A 43 6.71 -34.78 -4.58
N PHE A 44 6.75 -35.38 -5.78
CA PHE A 44 7.75 -36.38 -6.16
C PHE A 44 8.91 -35.84 -6.99
N LYS A 45 8.77 -34.68 -7.64
CA LYS A 45 9.85 -34.01 -8.40
C LYS A 45 10.51 -32.87 -7.64
N ARG A 46 10.00 -32.51 -6.45
CA ARG A 46 10.74 -31.60 -5.56
C ARG A 46 12.08 -32.25 -5.19
N PRO A 47 13.19 -31.50 -5.22
CA PRO A 47 14.44 -32.01 -4.67
C PRO A 47 14.24 -32.26 -3.17
N VAL A 48 14.08 -33.53 -2.80
CA VAL A 48 13.83 -33.94 -1.41
C VAL A 48 15.15 -33.89 -0.64
N GLY A 49 15.24 -32.99 0.33
CA GLY A 49 16.32 -33.00 1.32
C GLY A 49 17.11 -31.70 1.44
N TYR A 50 17.88 -31.62 2.53
CA TYR A 50 18.82 -30.54 2.77
C TYR A 50 20.05 -30.70 1.85
N ASN A 51 20.16 -29.87 0.83
CA ASN A 51 21.39 -29.79 0.05
C ASN A 51 22.44 -28.98 0.83
N LYS A 52 23.32 -29.69 1.56
CA LYS A 52 24.39 -29.09 2.37
C LYS A 52 25.42 -28.29 1.56
N TYR A 53 25.50 -28.52 0.25
CA TYR A 53 26.37 -27.78 -0.66
C TYR A 53 25.72 -26.50 -1.20
N LEU A 54 24.41 -26.35 -1.02
CA LEU A 54 23.69 -25.16 -1.44
C LEU A 54 23.82 -24.08 -0.36
N HIS A 55 24.37 -22.93 -0.74
CA HIS A 55 24.53 -21.82 0.17
C HIS A 55 23.15 -21.31 0.63
N ARG A 56 23.06 -20.76 1.85
CA ARG A 56 21.79 -20.31 2.46
C ARG A 56 21.03 -19.33 1.58
N CYS A 57 21.75 -18.47 0.84
CA CYS A 57 21.17 -17.46 -0.05
C CYS A 57 20.65 -18.03 -1.38
N ASP A 58 21.07 -19.23 -1.77
CA ASP A 58 20.73 -19.81 -3.08
C ASP A 58 19.54 -20.77 -2.97
N ARG A 59 19.01 -20.96 -1.75
CA ARG A 59 17.82 -21.79 -1.51
C ARG A 59 16.62 -21.17 -2.21
N GLU A 60 15.75 -22.04 -2.72
CA GLU A 60 14.45 -21.64 -3.23
C GLU A 60 13.73 -20.78 -2.16
N HIS A 61 13.33 -19.57 -2.56
CA HIS A 61 12.72 -18.57 -1.69
C HIS A 61 13.57 -18.03 -0.52
N ALA A 62 14.90 -18.15 -0.59
CA ALA A 62 15.78 -17.48 0.36
C ALA A 62 15.45 -15.98 0.44
N LYS A 63 15.29 -15.45 1.66
CA LYS A 63 14.90 -14.06 1.92
C LYS A 63 13.57 -13.67 1.22
N ASN A 64 12.65 -14.61 1.06
CA ASN A 64 11.36 -14.43 0.37
C ASN A 64 11.49 -14.07 -1.11
N GLN A 65 12.65 -14.31 -1.75
CA GLN A 65 12.82 -14.04 -3.17
C GLN A 65 11.89 -14.92 -4.01
N GLY A 66 11.17 -14.32 -4.96
CA GLY A 66 10.19 -15.02 -5.79
C GLY A 66 8.86 -15.33 -5.11
N LEU A 67 8.65 -14.89 -3.85
CA LEU A 67 7.34 -14.91 -3.22
C LEU A 67 6.69 -13.53 -3.30
N ASN A 68 5.41 -13.46 -3.69
CA ASN A 68 4.68 -12.19 -3.79
C ASN A 68 3.93 -11.84 -2.50
N ILE A 69 4.65 -11.86 -1.37
CA ILE A 69 4.06 -11.74 -0.04
C ILE A 69 3.35 -10.39 0.14
N ASN A 70 3.91 -9.31 -0.37
CA ASN A 70 3.34 -7.97 -0.19
C ASN A 70 2.00 -7.81 -0.92
N ASP A 71 1.90 -8.24 -2.17
CA ASP A 71 0.64 -8.15 -2.92
C ASP A 71 -0.41 -9.08 -2.31
N GLU A 72 0.00 -10.28 -1.87
CA GLU A 72 -0.86 -11.21 -1.15
C GLU A 72 -1.38 -10.64 0.17
N GLU A 73 -0.52 -10.00 0.97
CA GLU A 73 -0.92 -9.36 2.23
C GLU A 73 -1.81 -8.14 2.02
N THR A 74 -1.54 -7.32 0.99
CA THR A 74 -2.34 -6.12 0.69
C THR A 74 -3.70 -6.43 0.07
N ALA A 75 -3.84 -7.58 -0.62
CA ALA A 75 -5.13 -8.05 -1.12
C ALA A 75 -6.08 -8.53 -0.01
N ARG A 76 -5.58 -8.81 1.21
CA ARG A 76 -6.42 -9.24 2.33
C ARG A 76 -7.35 -8.09 2.75
N PRO A 77 -8.65 -8.34 3.02
CA PRO A 77 -9.54 -7.29 3.55
C PRO A 77 -9.18 -6.79 4.93
N VAL A 78 -8.67 -7.71 5.75
CA VAL A 78 -8.42 -7.52 7.17
C VAL A 78 -6.96 -7.84 7.34
N ALA A 79 -6.20 -6.80 7.61
CA ALA A 79 -4.78 -6.87 7.84
C ALA A 79 -4.48 -7.75 9.06
N VAL A 80 -3.41 -8.55 8.99
CA VAL A 80 -2.93 -9.37 10.12
C VAL A 80 -2.13 -8.50 11.08
N LEU A 81 -2.10 -8.81 12.37
CA LEU A 81 -1.33 -8.06 13.37
C LEU A 81 0.16 -7.85 13.01
N SER A 82 0.76 -8.81 12.29
CA SER A 82 2.14 -8.75 11.81
C SER A 82 2.34 -7.86 10.59
N SER A 83 1.26 -7.48 9.90
CA SER A 83 1.34 -6.62 8.73
C SER A 83 1.69 -5.19 9.14
N SER A 84 2.49 -4.52 8.32
CA SER A 84 2.83 -3.11 8.49
C SER A 84 1.61 -2.20 8.37
N ASP A 85 0.60 -2.62 7.60
CA ASP A 85 -0.65 -1.89 7.40
C ASP A 85 -1.57 -1.97 8.64
N TYR A 86 -1.47 -3.02 9.46
CA TYR A 86 -2.34 -3.16 10.65
C TYR A 86 -2.09 -2.05 11.66
N GLY A 87 -3.18 -1.38 12.07
CA GLY A 87 -3.13 -0.23 12.97
C GLY A 87 -2.59 1.05 12.32
N ARG A 88 -2.08 1.01 11.09
CA ARG A 88 -1.57 2.18 10.37
C ARG A 88 -2.57 2.66 9.32
N ARG A 89 -2.98 3.93 9.42
CA ARG A 89 -3.91 4.56 8.47
C ARG A 89 -3.17 5.23 7.29
N ILE A 90 -2.22 4.52 6.68
CA ILE A 90 -1.35 5.08 5.63
C ILE A 90 -2.14 5.42 4.35
N LYS A 91 -2.98 4.48 3.88
CA LYS A 91 -3.76 4.64 2.63
C LYS A 91 -5.02 5.50 2.81
N LYS A 92 -5.51 5.64 4.04
CA LYS A 92 -6.76 6.34 4.39
C LYS A 92 -6.55 7.15 5.68
N PRO A 93 -5.76 8.23 5.62
CA PRO A 93 -5.56 9.09 6.78
C PRO A 93 -6.91 9.70 7.19
N VAL A 94 -7.11 9.87 8.50
CA VAL A 94 -8.35 10.44 9.07
C VAL A 94 -8.44 11.91 8.78
N GLU A 95 -7.29 12.57 8.92
CA GLU A 95 -7.13 14.00 8.76
C GLU A 95 -6.27 14.26 7.53
N GLN A 96 -6.57 15.35 6.84
CA GLN A 96 -5.73 15.81 5.75
C GLN A 96 -4.42 16.32 6.35
N LEU A 97 -3.30 15.97 5.73
CA LEU A 97 -2.00 16.48 6.16
C LEU A 97 -1.91 17.97 5.81
N ILE A 98 -2.17 18.83 6.80
CA ILE A 98 -2.07 20.28 6.66
C ILE A 98 -0.59 20.65 6.43
N ARG A 99 -0.32 21.41 5.36
CA ARG A 99 1.02 21.81 4.93
C ARG A 99 1.26 23.32 5.00
N ASP A 100 0.47 24.03 5.79
CA ASP A 100 0.44 25.49 5.87
C ASP A 100 1.78 26.11 6.25
N HIS A 101 2.61 25.38 7.02
CA HIS A 101 3.90 25.84 7.52
C HIS A 101 5.08 25.00 6.97
N THR A 102 4.96 24.51 5.74
CA THR A 102 6.05 23.74 5.13
C THR A 102 7.22 24.64 4.72
N ARG A 103 8.44 24.11 4.79
CA ARG A 103 9.63 24.84 4.34
C ARG A 103 9.61 24.95 2.82
N ILE A 104 9.57 26.18 2.32
CA ILE A 104 9.64 26.48 0.89
C ILE A 104 11.07 26.89 0.56
N ASN A 105 11.68 26.25 -0.44
CA ASN A 105 13.04 26.57 -0.88
C ASN A 105 13.06 27.84 -1.76
N HIS A 106 12.83 29.01 -1.15
CA HIS A 106 12.80 30.30 -1.84
C HIS A 106 14.09 30.59 -2.61
N VAL A 107 15.26 30.37 -2.01
CA VAL A 107 16.56 30.63 -2.66
C VAL A 107 16.70 29.83 -3.95
N GLN A 108 16.35 28.54 -3.91
CA GLN A 108 16.44 27.69 -5.10
C GLN A 108 15.44 28.11 -6.19
N ALA A 109 14.23 28.51 -5.79
CA ALA A 109 13.18 28.92 -6.72
C ALA A 109 13.44 30.29 -7.37
N GLU A 110 13.99 31.24 -6.62
CA GLU A 110 14.19 32.62 -7.07
C GLU A 110 15.54 32.82 -7.75
N PHE A 111 16.63 32.30 -7.17
CA PHE A 111 17.98 32.57 -7.64
C PHE A 111 18.41 31.66 -8.78
N TYR A 112 17.99 30.39 -8.79
CA TYR A 112 18.47 29.40 -9.74
C TYR A 112 17.39 29.05 -10.78
N ARG A 113 17.54 29.59 -12.00
CA ARG A 113 16.64 29.28 -13.12
C ARG A 113 17.23 28.21 -14.03
N LYS A 114 16.38 27.31 -14.53
CA LYS A 114 16.83 26.19 -15.38
C LYS A 114 17.25 26.61 -16.80
N ASN A 115 16.66 27.68 -17.36
CA ASN A 115 16.94 28.14 -18.73
C ASN A 115 16.95 29.68 -18.82
N GLY A 116 18.08 30.27 -19.24
CA GLY A 116 18.18 31.66 -19.73
C GLY A 116 18.50 32.76 -18.71
N ILE A 117 19.28 33.75 -19.15
CA ILE A 117 19.53 35.01 -18.44
C ILE A 117 18.36 35.95 -18.74
N THR A 118 17.75 36.58 -17.72
CA THR A 118 16.85 37.73 -17.92
C THR A 118 17.71 38.95 -18.26
N CYS A 119 18.35 38.94 -19.43
CA CYS A 119 19.08 40.11 -19.90
C CYS A 119 18.06 41.22 -20.15
N LEU A 120 18.04 42.18 -19.23
CA LEU A 120 17.79 43.61 -19.46
C LEU A 120 16.75 43.93 -20.55
N LEU A 121 15.46 43.85 -20.22
CA LEU A 121 14.51 44.76 -20.84
C LEU A 121 14.25 45.85 -19.81
N GLU A 122 14.99 46.96 -19.91
CA GLU A 122 14.56 48.23 -19.33
C GLU A 122 13.10 48.42 -19.73
N LYS A 123 12.19 48.39 -18.77
CA LYS A 123 10.88 48.99 -19.01
C LYS A 123 11.17 50.48 -19.13
N PRO A 124 10.93 51.14 -20.28
CA PRO A 124 11.07 52.58 -20.35
C PRO A 124 10.18 53.17 -19.26
N SER A 125 10.77 54.00 -18.40
CA SER A 125 10.02 54.78 -17.43
C SER A 125 8.95 55.59 -18.17
N PRO A 126 7.72 55.68 -17.65
CA PRO A 126 6.75 56.60 -18.21
C PRO A 126 7.34 58.00 -18.07
N SER A 127 7.62 58.68 -19.18
CA SER A 127 7.99 60.09 -19.17
C SER A 127 6.91 60.85 -18.41
N LEU A 128 7.32 61.52 -17.33
CA LEU A 128 6.53 62.58 -16.76
C LEU A 128 6.67 63.78 -17.71
N ASP A 129 5.71 63.92 -18.63
CA ASP A 129 5.57 65.14 -19.40
C ASP A 129 5.09 66.26 -18.45
N PRO A 130 5.78 67.42 -18.37
CA PRO A 130 5.30 68.54 -17.59
C PRO A 130 4.28 69.36 -18.39
N CYS A 131 3.09 69.49 -17.78
CA CYS A 131 2.03 70.51 -17.95
C CYS A 131 1.52 70.84 -19.37
#